data_AF-A0A9D7SGB4-F1
#
_entry.id   AF-A0A9D7SGB4-F1
#
_cell.length_a   1.000
_cell.length_b   1.000
_cell.length_c   1.000
_cell.angle_alpha   90.00
_cell.angle_beta   90.00
_cell.angle_gamma   90.00
#
_symmetry.space_group_name_H-M   'P 1'
#
loop_
_entity.id
_entity.type
_entity.pdbx_description
1 polymer ?
#
loop_
_entity_poly.entity_id
_entity_poly.type
_entity_poly.pdbx_seq_one_letter_code
_entity_poly.pdbx_strand_id
1 'polypeptide(L)'
;MAPRSNILLTTSISGALLTGCGGVPARPPSVPPEASWGGQGKDGVFLRVGPHEGTLWQLEVWDRKGRLLGTGNFRLRGFAKAQIVPEEVLAWEHGTLHLKDGTWLVPEAPAPK
;
A
#
# COMPACT_ATOMS: atom_id res chain seq x y z
N MET A 1 -45.58 23.85 -26.72
CA MET A 1 -44.96 24.46 -25.52
C MET A 1 -45.60 23.79 -24.31
N ALA A 2 -44.97 22.94 -23.49
CA ALA A 2 -43.62 22.38 -23.38
C ALA A 2 -43.76 20.98 -22.72
N PRO A 3 -42.92 19.98 -23.06
CA PRO A 3 -42.83 18.75 -22.27
C PRO A 3 -41.89 18.97 -21.08
N ARG A 4 -42.33 18.65 -19.85
CA ARG A 4 -41.43 18.63 -18.69
C ARG A 4 -40.85 17.23 -18.52
N SER A 5 -39.62 17.12 -19.00
CA SER A 5 -38.68 16.04 -18.77
C SER A 5 -38.04 16.15 -17.37
N ASN A 6 -37.43 15.04 -16.95
CA ASN A 6 -36.40 14.88 -15.90
C ASN A 6 -36.90 14.53 -14.49
N ILE A 7 -37.16 13.23 -14.29
CA ILE A 7 -36.95 12.61 -12.97
C ILE A 7 -35.46 12.30 -12.87
N LEU A 8 -34.72 13.15 -12.15
CA LEU A 8 -33.31 12.93 -11.83
C LEU A 8 -33.19 11.80 -10.80
N LEU A 9 -32.35 10.81 -11.12
CA LEU A 9 -31.86 9.81 -10.20
C LEU A 9 -31.33 10.48 -8.92
N THR A 10 -31.86 10.08 -7.77
CA THR A 10 -31.20 10.33 -6.48
C THR A 10 -30.71 8.99 -5.95
N THR A 11 -29.57 8.53 -6.46
CA THR A 11 -28.89 7.32 -5.99
C THR A 11 -28.15 7.66 -4.70
N SER A 12 -28.85 7.64 -3.57
CA SER A 12 -28.22 7.77 -2.26
C SER A 12 -27.59 6.43 -1.85
N ILE A 13 -26.38 6.15 -2.33
CA ILE A 13 -25.56 5.04 -1.79
C ILE A 13 -24.92 5.54 -0.50
N SER A 14 -25.64 5.40 0.61
CA SER A 14 -25.05 5.50 1.96
C SER A 14 -24.73 4.10 2.46
N GLY A 15 -23.65 3.52 1.93
CA GLY A 15 -23.04 2.30 2.45
C GLY A 15 -22.05 2.64 3.56
N ALA A 16 -22.55 3.05 4.73
CA ALA A 16 -21.73 3.10 5.93
C ALA A 16 -21.58 1.68 6.49
N LEU A 17 -20.59 0.93 6.00
CA LEU A 17 -20.23 -0.36 6.61
C LEU A 17 -19.47 -0.09 7.91
N LEU A 18 -20.10 -0.44 9.03
CA LEU A 18 -19.52 -0.40 10.36
C LEU A 18 -18.40 -1.45 10.49
N THR A 19 -17.24 -0.90 10.80
CA THR A 19 -16.04 -1.45 11.46
C THR A 19 -16.24 -2.67 12.35
N GLY A 20 -15.44 -3.71 12.11
CA GLY A 20 -15.29 -4.84 13.04
C GLY A 20 -14.52 -6.04 12.50
N CYS A 21 -13.34 -5.84 11.92
CA CYS A 21 -12.26 -6.82 11.69
C CYS A 21 -11.05 -6.01 11.22
N GLY A 22 -9.82 -6.49 11.40
CA GLY A 22 -8.59 -5.84 10.91
C GLY A 22 -8.48 -5.79 9.37
N GLY A 23 -9.49 -5.23 8.71
CA GLY A 23 -9.67 -5.20 7.28
C GLY A 23 -8.89 -4.07 6.60
N VAL A 24 -8.84 -4.17 5.28
CA VAL A 24 -8.21 -3.19 4.40
C VAL A 24 -8.84 -1.81 4.62
N PRO A 25 -8.07 -0.78 5.01
CA PRO A 25 -8.59 0.57 5.15
C PRO A 25 -8.98 1.14 3.78
N ALA A 26 -9.92 2.08 3.78
CA ALA A 26 -10.21 2.87 2.59
C ALA A 26 -8.93 3.56 2.10
N ARG A 27 -8.67 3.49 0.78
CA ARG A 27 -7.50 4.11 0.15
C ARG A 27 -7.58 5.63 0.23
N PRO A 28 -6.60 6.32 0.85
CA PRO A 28 -6.53 7.78 0.85
C PRO A 28 -6.29 8.34 -0.56
N PRO A 29 -6.75 9.56 -0.89
CA PRO A 29 -6.56 10.15 -2.22
C PRO A 29 -5.09 10.34 -2.65
N SER A 30 -4.16 10.43 -1.69
CA SER A 30 -2.72 10.55 -1.95
C SER A 30 -2.05 9.21 -2.28
N VAL A 31 -2.74 8.09 -2.04
CA VAL A 31 -2.23 6.75 -2.33
C VAL A 31 -2.64 6.38 -3.75
N PRO A 32 -1.68 6.06 -4.64
CA PRO A 32 -1.98 5.76 -6.03
C PRO A 32 -2.75 4.43 -6.17
N PRO A 33 -3.53 4.25 -7.24
CA PRO A 33 -4.41 3.10 -7.35
C PRO A 33 -3.68 1.75 -7.47
N GLU A 34 -2.41 1.78 -7.87
CA GLU A 34 -1.52 0.61 -7.97
C GLU A 34 -0.96 0.17 -6.61
N ALA A 35 -1.09 0.99 -5.56
CA ALA A 35 -0.65 0.61 -4.23
C ALA A 35 -1.72 -0.24 -3.51
N SER A 36 -1.31 -1.39 -3.00
CA SER A 36 -2.17 -2.33 -2.28
C SER A 36 -1.89 -2.30 -0.79
N TRP A 37 -2.93 -2.56 0.01
CA TRP A 37 -2.76 -2.65 1.46
C TRP A 37 -2.08 -3.96 1.85
N GLY A 38 -1.02 -3.87 2.65
CA GLY A 38 -0.30 -5.00 3.23
C GLY A 38 -0.21 -4.88 4.75
N GLY A 39 -0.16 -6.02 5.43
CA GLY A 39 -0.12 -6.09 6.90
C GLY A 39 -1.49 -5.95 7.56
N GLN A 40 -1.49 -5.83 8.90
CA GLN A 40 -2.70 -5.75 9.71
C GLN A 40 -2.66 -4.59 10.70
N GLY A 41 -3.85 -4.10 11.07
CA GLY A 41 -4.00 -3.14 12.15
C GLY A 41 -3.26 -1.82 11.90
N LYS A 42 -2.53 -1.35 12.92
CA LYS A 42 -1.81 -0.06 12.90
C LYS A 42 -0.48 -0.13 12.15
N ASP A 43 0.07 -1.32 11.96
CA ASP A 43 1.41 -1.56 11.41
C ASP A 43 1.37 -1.91 9.91
N GLY A 44 0.15 -2.01 9.35
CA GLY A 44 -0.07 -2.15 7.91
C GLY A 44 0.18 -0.85 7.14
N VAL A 45 0.48 -1.01 5.86
CA VAL A 45 0.86 0.07 4.94
C VAL A 45 0.24 -0.15 3.57
N PHE A 46 0.05 0.92 2.82
CA PHE A 46 -0.11 0.81 1.39
C PHE A 46 1.28 0.68 0.76
N LEU A 47 1.43 -0.31 -0.12
CA LEU A 47 2.69 -0.65 -0.76
C LEU A 47 2.51 -0.63 -2.28
N ARG A 48 3.38 0.11 -2.97
CA ARG A 48 3.60 -0.02 -4.41
C ARG A 48 4.95 -0.68 -4.62
N VAL A 49 4.96 -1.79 -5.36
CA VAL A 49 6.17 -2.51 -5.76
C VAL A 49 6.45 -2.19 -7.21
N GLY A 50 7.59 -1.56 -7.47
CA GLY A 50 8.09 -1.26 -8.80
C GLY A 50 9.04 -2.33 -9.34
N PRO A 51 9.84 -1.99 -10.36
CA PRO A 51 10.89 -2.86 -10.89
C PRO A 51 11.92 -3.27 -9.82
N HIS A 52 12.65 -4.35 -10.10
CA HIS A 52 13.74 -4.81 -9.25
C HIS A 52 14.96 -5.24 -10.08
N GLU A 53 16.14 -5.13 -9.48
CA GLU A 53 17.41 -5.60 -10.04
C GLU A 53 18.12 -6.45 -8.97
N GLY A 54 18.17 -7.76 -9.20
CA GLY A 54 18.69 -8.71 -8.21
C GLY A 54 17.93 -8.61 -6.89
N THR A 55 18.61 -8.14 -5.84
CA THR A 55 18.02 -7.96 -4.49
C THR A 55 17.50 -6.56 -4.23
N LEU A 56 17.64 -5.61 -5.16
CA LEU A 56 17.16 -4.24 -5.01
C LEU A 56 15.77 -4.11 -5.61
N TRP A 57 14.79 -3.70 -4.80
CA TRP A 57 13.40 -3.51 -5.17
C TRP A 57 13.02 -2.04 -5.06
N GLN A 58 12.41 -1.48 -6.10
CA GLN A 58 11.86 -0.13 -6.00
C GLN A 58 10.54 -0.17 -5.25
N LEU A 59 10.44 0.49 -4.09
CA LEU A 59 9.23 0.52 -3.28
C LEU A 59 8.77 1.97 -3.03
N GLU A 60 7.46 2.13 -2.90
CA GLU A 60 6.85 3.26 -2.22
C GLU A 60 5.88 2.77 -1.17
N VAL A 61 5.94 3.40 0.00
CA VAL A 61 5.24 2.96 1.21
C VAL A 61 4.49 4.13 1.81
N TRP A 62 3.19 3.99 2.03
CA TRP A 62 2.34 4.98 2.70
C TRP A 62 1.68 4.39 3.94
N ASP A 63 1.49 5.22 4.96
CA ASP A 63 0.65 4.84 6.10
C ASP A 63 -0.84 4.82 5.74
N ARG A 64 -1.66 4.31 6.65
CA ARG A 64 -3.13 4.29 6.55
C ARG A 64 -3.80 5.65 6.31
N LYS A 65 -3.11 6.76 6.57
CA LYS A 65 -3.61 8.13 6.34
C LYS A 65 -3.13 8.70 5.02
N GLY A 66 -2.31 7.95 4.27
CA GLY A 66 -1.79 8.32 2.97
C GLY A 66 -0.54 9.19 3.03
N ARG A 67 0.13 9.25 4.19
CA ARG A 67 1.44 9.90 4.30
C ARG A 67 2.52 8.96 3.80
N LEU A 68 3.37 9.45 2.90
CA LEU A 68 4.53 8.71 2.41
C LEU A 68 5.52 8.46 3.57
N LEU A 69 5.83 7.20 3.82
CA LEU A 69 6.78 6.74 4.84
C LEU A 69 8.16 6.46 4.25
N GLY A 70 8.21 6.00 3.00
CA GLY A 70 9.45 5.65 2.32
C GLY A 70 9.27 5.50 0.82
N THR A 71 10.31 5.83 0.07
CA THR A 71 10.37 5.69 -1.39
C THR A 71 11.81 5.42 -1.83
N GLY A 72 12.00 4.61 -2.86
CA GLY A 72 13.30 4.38 -3.50
C GLY A 72 13.66 2.90 -3.57
N ASN A 73 14.97 2.63 -3.61
CA ASN A 73 15.49 1.27 -3.66
C ASN A 73 15.56 0.67 -2.26
N PHE A 74 15.07 -0.54 -2.12
CA PHE A 74 15.14 -1.32 -0.90
C PHE A 74 15.84 -2.64 -1.18
N ARG A 75 16.81 -3.00 -0.36
CA ARG A 75 17.52 -4.26 -0.47
C ARG A 75 16.80 -5.35 0.31
N LEU A 76 16.46 -6.43 -0.40
CA LEU A 76 15.95 -7.66 0.18
C LEU A 76 17.05 -8.35 1.01
N ARG A 77 16.70 -8.78 2.21
CA ARG A 77 17.52 -9.55 3.14
C ARG A 77 16.82 -10.86 3.50
N GLY A 78 17.62 -11.87 3.85
CA GLY A 78 17.16 -13.25 4.00
C GLY A 78 17.47 -14.05 2.75
N PHE A 79 16.44 -14.62 2.12
CA PHE A 79 16.57 -15.43 0.90
C PHE A 79 15.99 -14.73 -0.34
N ALA A 80 16.37 -15.22 -1.52
CA ALA A 80 15.94 -14.64 -2.79
C ALA A 80 14.44 -14.84 -3.01
N LYS A 81 13.78 -13.81 -3.56
CA LYS A 81 12.35 -13.85 -3.92
C LYS A 81 12.18 -13.46 -5.38
N ALA A 82 11.24 -14.12 -6.04
CA ALA A 82 10.84 -13.77 -7.41
C ALA A 82 9.90 -12.55 -7.44
N GLN A 83 9.18 -12.29 -6.35
CA GLN A 83 8.22 -11.19 -6.23
C GLN A 83 8.06 -10.74 -4.77
N ILE A 84 7.74 -9.46 -4.58
CA ILE A 84 7.26 -8.91 -3.31
C ILE A 84 5.77 -8.69 -3.45
N VAL A 85 4.99 -9.34 -2.57
CA VAL A 85 3.53 -9.35 -2.62
C VAL A 85 3.00 -8.57 -1.41
N PRO A 86 2.16 -7.53 -1.58
CA PRO A 86 1.60 -6.75 -0.48
C PRO A 86 0.89 -7.60 0.59
N GLU A 87 0.22 -8.68 0.18
CA GLU A 87 -0.45 -9.63 1.07
C GLU A 87 0.52 -10.41 1.97
N GLU A 88 1.79 -10.50 1.59
CA GLU A 88 2.86 -11.11 2.39
C GLU A 88 3.48 -10.13 3.40
N VAL A 89 3.10 -8.85 3.38
CA VAL A 89 3.57 -7.89 4.38
C VAL A 89 3.10 -8.31 5.76
N LEU A 90 4.05 -8.37 6.69
CA LEU A 90 3.81 -8.57 8.10
C LEU A 90 3.61 -7.21 8.78
N ALA A 91 4.61 -6.33 8.65
CA ALA A 91 4.62 -5.01 9.29
C ALA A 91 5.62 -4.06 8.62
N TRP A 92 5.39 -2.76 8.80
CA TRP A 92 6.39 -1.73 8.56
C TRP A 92 6.95 -1.21 9.88
N GLU A 93 8.25 -1.39 10.11
CA GLU A 93 8.91 -1.03 11.36
C GLU A 93 10.25 -0.33 11.11
N HIS A 94 10.44 0.85 11.71
CA HIS A 94 11.71 1.60 11.63
C HIS A 94 12.27 1.78 10.21
N GLY A 95 11.40 1.96 9.21
CA GLY A 95 11.82 2.12 7.82
C GLY A 95 12.04 0.79 7.06
N THR A 96 11.82 -0.34 7.72
CA THR A 96 11.98 -1.70 7.16
C THR A 96 10.62 -2.34 6.91
N LEU A 97 10.46 -2.96 5.73
CA LEU A 97 9.28 -3.75 5.41
C LEU A 97 9.56 -5.22 5.76
N HIS A 98 8.86 -5.74 6.76
CA HIS A 98 8.95 -7.15 7.17
C HIS A 98 7.89 -7.97 6.44
N LEU A 99 8.27 -9.14 5.95
CA LEU A 99 7.37 -10.09 5.30
C LEU A 99 7.11 -11.31 6.19
N LYS A 100 5.98 -11.98 5.97
CA LYS A 100 5.52 -13.14 6.77
C LYS A 100 6.46 -14.34 6.69
N ASP A 101 7.25 -14.44 5.64
CA ASP A 101 8.21 -15.52 5.42
C ASP A 101 9.56 -15.31 6.13
N GLY A 102 9.69 -14.22 6.89
CA GLY A 102 10.91 -13.88 7.62
C GLY A 102 11.94 -13.12 6.80
N THR A 103 11.67 -12.79 5.54
CA THR A 103 12.49 -11.83 4.78
C THR A 103 12.11 -10.38 5.10
N TRP A 104 13.01 -9.45 4.81
CA TRP A 104 12.75 -8.03 5.03
C TRP A 104 13.46 -7.15 3.99
N LEU A 105 12.89 -5.98 3.73
CA LEU A 105 13.43 -4.98 2.80
C LEU A 105 13.87 -3.75 3.58
N VAL A 106 15.15 -3.42 3.46
CA VAL A 106 15.77 -2.23 4.09
C VAL A 106 16.03 -1.16 3.04
N PRO A 107 15.85 0.14 3.34
CA PRO A 107 16.21 1.21 2.41
C PRO A 107 17.69 1.10 2.03
N GLU A 108 17.98 1.10 0.74
CA GLU A 108 19.34 1.25 0.26
C GLU A 108 19.73 2.71 0.44
N ALA A 109 20.85 2.97 1.14
CA ALA A 109 21.39 4.32 1.21
C ALA A 109 21.64 4.82 -0.22
N PRO A 110 21.37 6.10 -0.53
CA PRO A 110 21.71 6.64 -1.83
C PRO A 110 23.20 6.39 -2.09
N ALA A 111 23.53 5.89 -3.29
CA ALA A 111 24.91 5.62 -3.66
C ALA A 111 25.75 6.89 -3.40
N PRO A 112 26.90 6.78 -2.70
CA PRO A 112 27.79 7.92 -2.56
C PRO A 112 28.19 8.42 -3.95
N LYS A 113 28.06 9.73 -4.16
CA LYS A 113 28.51 10.40 -5.39
C LYS A 113 30.02 10.38 -5.52
#